data_AF-A0A660M2B3-F1
#
_entry.id   AF-A0A660M2B3-F1
#
_cell.length_a   1.000
_cell.length_b   1.000
_cell.length_c   1.000
_cell.angle_alpha   90.00
_cell.angle_beta   90.00
_cell.angle_gamma   90.00
#
_symmetry.space_group_name_H-M   'P 1'
#
loop_
_entity.id
_entity.type
_entity.pdbx_description
1 polymer ?
#
loop_
_entity_poly.entity_id
_entity_poly.type
_entity_poly.pdbx_seq_one_letter_code
_entity_poly.pdbx_strand_id
1 'polypeptide(L)'
;MNENIESLARGTGLDNKSVKPEKIDLASMFAGKSHNQIVTIGKLTIQFGWTQFLGNSTKNIQTPITFPKAFTEVHAIMAGFNGYKDSVAGNRLPEFITPVGVGNAIEATKITNTGCVLAATSTNAFGYAQHAVSWIAIGES
;
A
#
# COMPACT_ATOMS: atom_id res chain seq x y z
N MET A 1 -4.58 -41.62 19.88
CA MET A 1 -4.78 -40.35 19.16
C MET A 1 -4.31 -40.59 17.74
N ASN A 2 -5.09 -40.25 16.71
CA ASN A 2 -4.77 -40.62 15.33
C ASN A 2 -3.63 -39.71 14.83
N GLU A 3 -2.44 -40.24 14.56
CA GLU A 3 -1.22 -39.47 14.24
C GLU A 3 -1.42 -38.50 13.05
N ASN A 4 -2.32 -38.85 12.13
CA ASN A 4 -2.71 -37.99 11.01
C ASN A 4 -3.39 -36.68 11.44
N ILE A 5 -4.13 -36.67 12.56
CA ILE A 5 -4.82 -35.47 13.06
C ILE A 5 -3.82 -34.50 13.71
N GLU A 6 -2.82 -35.02 14.44
CA GLU A 6 -1.79 -34.18 15.04
C GLU A 6 -0.84 -33.56 13.99
N SER A 7 -0.49 -34.31 12.93
CA SER A 7 0.38 -33.80 11.86
C SER A 7 -0.27 -32.67 11.04
N LEU A 8 -1.59 -32.72 10.84
CA LEU A 8 -2.36 -31.67 10.16
C LEU A 8 -2.50 -30.42 11.04
N ALA A 9 -2.72 -30.58 12.34
CA ALA A 9 -2.83 -29.48 13.28
C ALA A 9 -1.53 -28.69 13.46
N ARG A 10 -0.37 -29.37 13.30
CA ARG A 10 0.97 -28.76 13.38
C ARG A 10 1.52 -28.30 12.03
N GLY A 11 0.78 -28.51 10.95
CA GLY A 11 1.21 -28.19 9.58
C GLY A 11 2.37 -29.06 9.04
N THR A 12 2.84 -30.06 9.79
CA THR A 12 3.95 -30.94 9.41
C THR A 12 3.53 -32.03 8.41
N GLY A 13 2.22 -32.25 8.22
CA GLY A 13 1.64 -33.09 7.17
C GLY A 13 1.11 -32.32 5.94
N LEU A 14 1.32 -31.00 5.90
CA LEU A 14 1.05 -30.20 4.71
C LEU A 14 2.31 -30.24 3.84
N ASP A 15 2.32 -31.09 2.82
CA ASP A 15 3.30 -30.98 1.71
C ASP A 15 3.18 -29.59 1.05
N ASN A 16 3.86 -29.30 -0.06
CA ASN A 16 3.68 -28.08 -0.89
C ASN A 16 2.23 -27.87 -1.45
N LYS A 17 1.20 -28.46 -0.85
CA LYS A 17 -0.21 -28.33 -1.15
C LYS A 17 -0.76 -27.03 -0.55
N SER A 18 -1.67 -26.39 -1.27
CA SER A 18 -2.35 -25.18 -0.84
C SER A 18 -3.36 -25.48 0.28
N VAL A 19 -3.27 -24.72 1.37
CA VAL A 19 -4.35 -24.64 2.37
C VAL A 19 -5.44 -23.74 1.79
N LYS A 20 -6.69 -24.20 1.82
CA LYS A 20 -7.80 -23.37 1.34
C LYS A 20 -8.03 -22.18 2.30
N PRO A 21 -8.35 -20.97 1.80
CA PRO A 21 -8.55 -19.80 2.66
C PRO A 21 -9.58 -20.01 3.77
N GLU A 22 -10.65 -20.79 3.54
CA GLU A 22 -11.67 -21.08 4.57
C GLU A 22 -11.17 -21.96 5.73
N LYS A 23 -9.93 -22.48 5.64
CA LYS A 23 -9.26 -23.23 6.70
C LYS A 23 -8.25 -22.39 7.48
N ILE A 24 -8.12 -21.10 7.15
CA ILE A 24 -7.27 -20.15 7.86
C ILE A 24 -8.17 -19.25 8.70
N ASP A 25 -7.94 -19.22 10.00
CA ASP A 25 -8.63 -18.30 10.91
C ASP A 25 -8.05 -16.89 10.79
N LEU A 26 -8.39 -16.20 9.71
CA LEU A 26 -7.91 -14.84 9.44
C LEU A 26 -8.35 -13.85 10.52
N ALA A 27 -9.51 -14.08 11.16
CA ALA A 27 -10.02 -13.22 12.22
C ALA A 27 -9.15 -13.27 13.48
N SER A 28 -8.53 -14.42 13.77
CA SER A 28 -7.55 -14.55 14.86
C SER A 28 -6.17 -13.95 14.53
N MET A 29 -5.84 -13.81 13.24
CA MET A 29 -4.52 -13.38 12.78
C MET A 29 -4.39 -11.87 12.61
N PHE A 30 -5.50 -11.18 12.34
CA PHE A 30 -5.50 -9.75 12.08
C PHE A 30 -6.31 -9.00 13.13
N ALA A 31 -5.69 -7.98 13.69
CA ALA A 31 -6.34 -7.06 14.62
C ALA A 31 -6.15 -5.63 14.11
N GLY A 32 -7.20 -4.83 14.22
CA GLY A 32 -7.18 -3.42 13.86
C GLY A 32 -7.86 -2.57 14.91
N LYS A 33 -7.53 -1.29 14.88
CA LYS A 33 -8.09 -0.28 15.78
C LYS A 33 -8.28 1.01 15.00
N SER A 34 -9.48 1.56 15.04
CA SER A 34 -9.74 2.95 14.67
C SER A 34 -9.31 3.86 15.83
N HIS A 35 -9.38 5.18 15.67
CA HIS A 35 -8.88 6.15 16.67
C HIS A 35 -9.17 5.75 18.13
N ASN A 36 -10.43 5.40 18.43
CA ASN A 36 -10.87 5.06 19.78
C ASN A 36 -11.56 3.68 19.92
N GLN A 37 -11.60 2.84 18.88
CA GLN A 37 -12.31 1.55 18.94
C GLN A 37 -11.49 0.41 18.32
N ILE A 38 -11.46 -0.74 19.00
CA ILE A 38 -10.98 -1.98 18.40
C ILE A 38 -11.99 -2.37 17.32
N VAL A 39 -11.48 -2.70 16.12
CA VAL A 39 -12.30 -3.09 14.98
C VAL A 39 -12.26 -4.61 14.87
N THR A 40 -13.43 -5.23 14.71
CA THR A 40 -13.51 -6.64 14.32
C THR A 40 -13.17 -6.72 12.84
N ILE A 41 -11.96 -7.16 12.53
CA ILE A 41 -11.49 -7.23 11.15
C ILE A 41 -12.16 -8.38 10.42
N GLY A 42 -12.85 -8.05 9.34
CA GLY A 42 -13.46 -9.00 8.40
C GLY A 42 -12.43 -9.54 7.41
N LYS A 43 -12.75 -9.46 6.11
CA LYS A 43 -11.84 -9.89 5.03
C LYS A 43 -10.79 -8.82 4.76
N LEU A 44 -9.67 -8.90 5.48
CA LEU A 44 -8.53 -8.00 5.26
C LEU A 44 -8.03 -8.12 3.81
N THR A 45 -7.86 -6.96 3.18
CA THR A 45 -7.35 -6.82 1.82
C THR A 45 -6.20 -5.81 1.84
N ILE A 46 -5.08 -6.21 1.24
CA ILE A 46 -3.91 -5.35 1.06
C ILE A 46 -3.80 -5.08 -0.45
N GLN A 47 -3.86 -3.81 -0.83
CA GLN A 47 -3.67 -3.37 -2.21
C GLN A 47 -2.45 -2.46 -2.25
N PHE A 48 -1.63 -2.57 -3.28
CA PHE A 48 -0.42 -1.78 -3.41
C PHE A 48 -0.17 -1.46 -4.88
N GLY A 49 0.64 -0.43 -5.10
CA GLY A 49 1.03 -0.02 -6.42
C GLY A 49 2.01 1.12 -6.37
N TRP A 50 2.30 1.66 -7.54
CA TRP A 50 3.09 2.86 -7.67
C TRP A 50 2.54 3.72 -8.82
N THR A 51 2.87 5.00 -8.78
CA THR A 51 2.58 5.96 -9.83
C THR A 51 3.77 6.90 -9.99
N GLN A 52 3.69 7.79 -10.97
CA GLN A 52 4.63 8.88 -11.12
C GLN A 52 3.92 10.19 -11.41
N PHE A 53 4.56 11.30 -11.10
CA PHE A 53 4.13 12.62 -11.54
C PHE A 53 5.32 13.41 -12.07
N LEU A 54 5.04 14.27 -13.06
CA LEU A 54 6.00 15.25 -13.53
C LEU A 54 6.02 16.43 -12.55
N GLY A 55 7.19 16.66 -11.97
CA GLY A 55 7.45 17.83 -11.15
C GLY A 55 7.32 19.13 -11.94
N ASN A 56 7.25 20.24 -11.20
CA ASN A 56 7.17 21.58 -11.76
C ASN A 56 7.76 22.60 -10.78
N SER A 57 7.52 23.89 -11.01
CA SER A 57 7.97 25.00 -10.16
C SER A 57 7.22 25.13 -8.83
N THR A 58 6.32 24.19 -8.51
CA THR A 58 5.54 24.20 -7.27
C THR A 58 6.13 23.26 -6.22
N LYS A 59 5.71 23.49 -4.98
CA LYS A 59 6.08 22.71 -3.79
C LYS A 59 5.01 21.71 -3.37
N ASN A 60 3.91 21.63 -4.12
CA ASN A 60 2.77 20.77 -3.83
C ASN A 60 2.22 20.19 -5.13
N ILE A 61 2.20 18.86 -5.23
CA ILE A 61 1.61 18.16 -6.37
C ILE A 61 0.61 17.14 -5.84
N GLN A 62 -0.58 17.11 -6.45
CA GLN A 62 -1.63 16.15 -6.13
C GLN A 62 -1.70 15.09 -7.22
N THR A 63 -1.55 13.83 -6.83
CA THR A 63 -1.63 12.69 -7.75
C THR A 63 -2.78 11.77 -7.32
N PRO A 64 -3.84 11.62 -8.12
CA PRO A 64 -4.93 10.71 -7.78
C PRO A 64 -4.49 9.25 -7.92
N ILE A 65 -4.95 8.41 -6.99
CA ILE A 65 -4.77 6.97 -6.98
C ILE A 65 -6.14 6.31 -6.99
N THR A 66 -6.31 5.33 -7.89
CA THR A 66 -7.46 4.43 -7.88
C THR A 66 -7.05 3.09 -7.30
N PHE A 67 -7.80 2.59 -6.34
CA PHE A 67 -7.58 1.24 -5.81
C PHE A 67 -8.04 0.20 -6.83
N PRO A 68 -7.26 -0.88 -7.08
CA PRO A 68 -7.66 -1.98 -7.97
C PRO A 68 -9.03 -2.59 -7.66
N LYS A 69 -9.43 -2.64 -6.38
CA LYS A 69 -10.75 -3.04 -5.88
C LYS A 69 -11.24 -2.00 -4.88
N ALA A 70 -12.54 -1.72 -4.88
CA ALA A 70 -13.14 -0.90 -3.82
C ALA A 70 -13.07 -1.62 -2.47
N PHE A 71 -12.70 -0.88 -1.43
CA PHE A 71 -12.83 -1.33 -0.04
C PHE A 71 -14.25 -1.04 0.48
N THR A 72 -14.70 -1.81 1.47
CA THR A 72 -15.85 -1.41 2.30
C THR A 72 -15.42 -0.38 3.34
N GLU A 73 -14.22 -0.54 3.88
CA GLU A 73 -13.57 0.39 4.80
C GLU A 73 -12.06 0.41 4.58
N VAL A 74 -11.44 1.60 4.64
CA VAL A 74 -9.99 1.78 4.57
C VAL A 74 -9.46 2.05 5.98
N HIS A 75 -8.50 1.24 6.43
CA HIS A 75 -7.91 1.38 7.77
C HIS A 75 -6.56 2.08 7.76
N ALA A 76 -5.76 1.90 6.70
CA ALA A 76 -4.45 2.52 6.61
C ALA A 76 -4.03 2.76 5.16
N ILE A 77 -3.31 3.85 4.94
CA ILE A 77 -2.58 4.10 3.69
C ILE A 77 -1.19 4.58 4.05
N MET A 78 -0.19 3.96 3.44
CA MET A 78 1.20 4.37 3.52
C MET A 78 1.68 4.67 2.11
N ALA A 79 2.42 5.76 1.94
CA ALA A 79 3.04 6.11 0.68
C ALA A 79 4.49 6.54 0.91
N GLY A 80 5.31 6.40 -0.12
CA GLY A 80 6.72 6.75 -0.06
C GLY A 80 7.26 7.11 -1.43
N PHE A 81 8.19 8.06 -1.46
CA PHE A 81 8.96 8.35 -2.66
C PHE A 81 9.91 7.19 -2.98
N ASN A 82 10.05 6.88 -4.27
CA ASN A 82 11.00 5.89 -4.78
C ASN A 82 12.14 6.51 -5.59
N GLY A 83 12.30 7.84 -5.50
CA GLY A 83 13.27 8.59 -6.27
C GLY A 83 12.64 9.32 -7.46
N TYR A 84 13.50 9.96 -8.26
CA TYR A 84 13.15 10.64 -9.47
C TYR A 84 14.12 10.30 -10.60
N LYS A 85 13.72 10.63 -11.83
CA LYS A 85 14.56 10.63 -13.03
C LYS A 85 14.25 11.84 -13.89
N ASP A 86 15.15 12.17 -14.81
CA ASP A 86 14.95 13.26 -15.75
C ASP A 86 13.68 13.02 -16.60
N SER A 87 13.04 14.12 -17.04
CA SER A 87 11.68 14.32 -17.58
C SER A 87 10.96 13.21 -18.38
N VAL A 88 11.65 12.18 -18.86
CA VAL A 88 11.07 11.00 -19.51
C VAL A 88 10.42 10.08 -18.48
N ALA A 89 9.12 9.86 -18.61
CA ALA A 89 8.35 8.95 -17.76
C ALA A 89 9.04 7.58 -17.63
N GLY A 90 9.09 7.05 -16.42
CA GLY A 90 9.59 5.71 -16.15
C GLY A 90 8.50 4.66 -16.41
N ASN A 91 8.87 3.48 -16.87
CA ASN A 91 7.96 2.34 -17.01
C ASN A 91 8.07 1.38 -15.82
N ARG A 92 9.14 1.50 -15.02
CA ARG A 92 9.42 0.63 -13.87
C ARG A 92 10.06 1.43 -12.73
N LEU A 93 9.74 1.06 -11.49
CA LEU A 93 10.31 1.66 -10.28
C LEU A 93 11.86 1.73 -10.25
N PRO A 94 12.62 0.73 -10.73
CA PRO A 94 14.09 0.81 -10.73
C PRO A 94 14.69 1.89 -11.62
N GLU A 95 13.91 2.57 -12.46
CA GLU A 95 14.41 3.67 -13.30
C GLU A 95 14.58 4.98 -12.52
N PHE A 96 13.98 5.10 -11.33
CA PHE A 96 13.97 6.30 -10.51
C PHE A 96 15.15 6.29 -9.54
N ILE A 97 16.36 6.32 -10.09
CA ILE A 97 17.59 6.07 -9.32
C ILE A 97 18.06 7.27 -8.50
N THR A 98 17.52 8.47 -8.73
CA THR A 98 17.97 9.68 -8.05
C THR A 98 17.11 9.93 -6.79
N PRO A 99 17.70 10.03 -5.59
CA PRO A 99 16.94 10.24 -4.37
C PRO A 99 16.31 11.64 -4.31
N VAL A 100 15.05 11.74 -3.86
CA VAL A 100 14.31 13.03 -3.76
C VAL A 100 14.93 13.98 -2.72
N GLY A 101 15.69 13.45 -1.75
CA GLY A 101 16.36 14.23 -0.71
C GLY A 101 15.47 14.56 0.49
N VAL A 102 16.02 15.29 1.47
CA VAL A 102 15.35 15.63 2.74
C VAL A 102 14.33 16.77 2.58
N GLY A 103 13.37 16.84 3.51
CA GLY A 103 12.37 17.91 3.53
C GLY A 103 11.23 17.72 2.52
N ASN A 104 11.00 16.47 2.11
CA ASN A 104 9.91 16.05 1.24
C ASN A 104 8.99 15.09 2.01
N ALA A 105 7.69 15.19 1.79
CA ALA A 105 6.70 14.29 2.36
C ALA A 105 5.66 13.88 1.32
N ILE A 106 5.05 12.73 1.54
CA ILE A 106 3.94 12.22 0.74
C ILE A 106 2.86 11.74 1.69
N GLU A 107 1.66 12.27 1.53
CA GLU A 107 0.55 11.99 2.41
C GLU A 107 -0.68 11.60 1.59
N ALA A 108 -1.41 10.58 2.05
CA ALA A 108 -2.70 10.26 1.48
C ALA A 108 -3.76 11.23 2.02
N THR A 109 -4.47 11.89 1.12
CA THR A 109 -5.54 12.83 1.41
C THR A 109 -6.79 12.44 0.63
N LYS A 110 -7.95 13.04 0.95
CA LYS A 110 -9.22 12.80 0.25
C LYS A 110 -9.50 11.29 0.09
N ILE A 111 -9.33 10.54 1.17
CA ILE A 111 -9.44 9.08 1.18
C ILE A 111 -10.91 8.69 0.98
N THR A 112 -11.14 7.75 0.06
CA THR A 112 -12.44 7.14 -0.22
C THR A 112 -12.27 5.63 -0.34
N ASN A 113 -13.39 4.92 -0.47
CA ASN A 113 -13.40 3.48 -0.66
C ASN A 113 -12.82 3.02 -2.00
N THR A 114 -12.69 3.91 -2.99
CA THR A 114 -12.21 3.57 -4.34
C THR A 114 -10.84 4.15 -4.66
N GLY A 115 -10.27 4.95 -3.76
CA GLY A 115 -8.99 5.61 -4.00
C GLY A 115 -8.68 6.73 -3.01
N CYS A 116 -7.59 7.42 -3.28
CA CYS A 116 -7.17 8.60 -2.53
C CYS A 116 -6.41 9.58 -3.44
N VAL A 117 -6.01 10.72 -2.90
CA VAL A 117 -5.07 11.65 -3.54
C VAL A 117 -3.79 11.67 -2.74
N LEU A 118 -2.67 11.34 -3.38
CA LEU A 118 -1.36 11.51 -2.78
C LEU A 118 -0.92 12.97 -2.96
N ALA A 119 -0.71 13.66 -1.84
CA ALA A 119 -0.19 15.01 -1.79
C ALA A 119 1.33 14.96 -1.55
N ALA A 120 2.09 15.22 -2.60
CA ALA A 120 3.54 15.37 -2.52
C ALA A 120 3.85 16.80 -2.09
N THR A 121 4.57 16.97 -0.98
CA THR A 121 5.03 18.28 -0.50
C THR A 121 6.55 18.30 -0.38
N SER A 122 7.15 19.46 -0.66
CA SER A 122 8.59 19.63 -0.67
C SER A 122 8.99 21.01 -0.15
N THR A 123 10.15 21.07 0.49
CA THR A 123 10.80 22.33 0.88
C THR A 123 11.18 23.18 -0.35
N ASN A 124 11.63 22.52 -1.43
CA ASN A 124 12.02 23.12 -2.71
C ASN A 124 11.01 22.77 -3.82
N ALA A 125 11.08 23.43 -4.97
CA ALA A 125 10.25 23.02 -6.10
C ALA A 125 10.63 21.60 -6.57
N PHE A 126 9.66 20.80 -7.03
CA PHE A 126 9.92 19.43 -7.50
C PHE A 126 10.76 19.38 -8.79
N GLY A 127 10.95 20.51 -9.48
CA GLY A 127 11.75 20.61 -10.70
C GLY A 127 11.12 19.84 -11.87
N TYR A 128 11.70 19.94 -13.06
CA TYR A 128 11.16 19.25 -14.24
C TYR A 128 11.68 17.81 -14.35
N ALA A 129 11.30 16.98 -13.37
CA ALA A 129 11.69 15.57 -13.25
C ALA A 129 10.48 14.68 -12.98
N GLN A 130 10.56 13.40 -13.33
CA GLN A 130 9.52 12.42 -13.04
C GLN A 130 9.81 11.81 -11.67
N HIS A 131 8.88 11.98 -10.72
CA HIS A 131 8.99 11.47 -9.36
C HIS A 131 8.12 10.24 -9.19
N ALA A 132 8.71 9.13 -8.73
CA ALA A 132 7.96 7.91 -8.44
C ALA A 132 7.51 7.87 -6.99
N VAL A 133 6.29 7.38 -6.80
CA VAL A 133 5.68 7.18 -5.49
C VAL A 133 5.01 5.82 -5.44
N SER A 134 5.37 5.01 -4.45
CA SER A 134 4.68 3.76 -4.13
C SER A 134 3.68 3.99 -3.01
N TRP A 135 2.65 3.15 -2.98
CA TRP A 135 1.63 3.17 -1.96
C TRP A 135 1.17 1.76 -1.59
N ILE A 136 0.72 1.61 -0.35
CA ILE A 136 0.03 0.44 0.18
C ILE A 136 -1.23 0.95 0.88
N ALA A 137 -2.37 0.35 0.54
CA ALA A 137 -3.65 0.58 1.19
C ALA A 137 -4.13 -0.73 1.82
N ILE A 138 -4.58 -0.64 3.07
CA ILE A 138 -5.07 -1.77 3.86
C ILE A 138 -6.51 -1.44 4.28
N GLY A 139 -7.41 -2.39 4.03
CA GLY A 139 -8.83 -2.23 4.31
C GLY A 139 -9.58 -3.55 4.21
N GLU A 140 -10.90 -3.47 4.22
CA GLU A 140 -11.81 -4.62 4.11
C GLU A 140 -12.51 -4.66 2.75
N SER A 141 -12.87 -5.85 2.26
CA SER A 141 -13.56 -5.99 0.95
C SER A 141 -14.48 -7.20 0.78
#